data_AF-A0A1M6FCD4-F1
#
_entry.id   AF-A0A1M6FCD4-F1
#
_cell.length_a   1.000
_cell.length_b   1.000
_cell.length_c   1.000
_cell.angle_alpha   90.00
_cell.angle_beta   90.00
_cell.angle_gamma   90.00
#
_symmetry.space_group_name_H-M   'P 1'
#
loop_
_entity.id
_entity.type
_entity.pdbx_description
1 polymer ?
#
loop_
_entity_poly.entity_id
_entity_poly.type
_entity_poly.pdbx_seq_one_letter_code
_entity_poly.pdbx_strand_id
1 'polypeptide(L)'
;MSIKRICIALSILLFSFSLKAQQQDGSVFERRVSINAEKQPLSNILDQISWQVRVYFSYDATQINASQKYTIQAIEKSLYSVLTELFNPQEFILHELENQIIITKNNSPKDSVLSVVNDSIPVKYFFLTGRVLEQKKEVPVAYASVSVLNEPVGTITNADGDFLLKLHPDYIQDTLVISSMGYKQILKPAYQFLDEDIFLLEPVSIRIREVKVVSTDPEKLLDNISENIEKNYSAYPKLMSAFYRETVKQDDGYINVSEAVMEILKAPYVNTYRADLVRLVKARQSPDVQPFKWINFKLQGGPFTITQLDVIKTVESFIDEETRHFYDYQISNVIRYNNHPVFVLDFKPVSGTNFHGYVGELYVHRETFAVVHARFGLDRRGLRKATSILIKRKPIGVKARPSFVEYEVNYRQYQGKWHLSNARASTKFKIRSRKDNINSEFHSVSELLVTDLQPTELKRFPRKESLTQRDVFVEMINDYDPGFWENYNIIKPDEDLRNAIPKLISETN
;
A
#
# COMPACT_ATOMS: atom_id res chain seq x y z
N MET A 1 6.41 48.25 41.82
CA MET A 1 6.54 48.49 40.37
C MET A 1 6.52 47.12 39.69
N SER A 2 5.59 46.96 38.74
CA SER A 2 4.87 45.72 38.40
C SER A 2 5.68 44.57 37.78
N ILE A 3 5.36 43.34 38.22
CA ILE A 3 5.70 42.00 37.67
C ILE A 3 5.23 41.80 36.21
N LYS A 4 4.51 42.76 35.61
CA LYS A 4 3.98 42.70 34.23
C LYS A 4 4.99 42.95 33.10
N ARG A 5 6.30 43.04 33.35
CA ARG A 5 7.30 43.30 32.28
C ARG A 5 8.20 42.11 31.91
N ILE A 6 8.06 40.97 32.58
CA ILE A 6 8.86 39.76 32.28
C ILE A 6 8.11 38.77 31.36
N CYS A 7 6.78 38.88 31.22
CA CYS A 7 6.00 38.00 30.34
C CYS A 7 5.93 38.46 28.87
N ILE A 8 6.51 39.60 28.48
CA ILE A 8 6.45 40.15 27.11
C ILE A 8 7.76 39.88 26.32
N ALA A 9 8.80 39.36 26.98
CA ALA A 9 10.07 39.04 26.34
C ALA A 9 10.26 37.54 26.00
N LEU A 10 9.27 36.68 26.27
CA LEU A 10 9.30 35.25 25.94
C LEU A 10 8.36 34.84 24.78
N SER A 11 7.82 35.81 24.04
CA SER A 11 6.84 35.60 22.97
C SER A 11 7.31 36.03 21.57
N ILE A 12 8.62 36.30 21.37
CA ILE A 12 9.20 36.70 20.07
C ILE A 12 10.46 35.88 19.74
N LEU A 13 10.46 34.58 20.08
CA LEU A 13 11.52 33.66 19.67
C LEU A 13 10.97 32.26 19.34
N LEU A 14 9.87 32.25 18.60
CA LEU A 14 9.52 31.17 17.68
C LEU A 14 9.61 31.74 16.26
N PHE A 15 10.80 32.25 15.91
CA PHE A 15 11.18 32.28 14.50
C PHE A 15 11.34 30.82 14.11
N SER A 16 10.28 30.25 13.55
CA SER A 16 10.31 28.99 12.83
C SER A 16 11.39 29.12 11.76
N PHE A 17 12.58 28.61 12.09
CA PHE A 17 13.53 28.18 11.09
C PHE A 17 12.80 27.16 10.23
N SER A 18 12.22 27.65 9.14
CA SER A 18 11.78 26.81 8.04
C SER A 18 13.08 26.32 7.41
N LEU A 19 13.62 25.23 7.96
CA LEU A 19 14.43 24.33 7.19
C LEU A 19 13.61 24.08 5.92
N LYS A 20 14.10 24.58 4.78
CA LYS A 20 13.65 24.09 3.48
C LYS A 20 14.14 22.65 3.39
N ALA A 21 13.46 21.75 4.11
CA ALA A 21 13.38 20.37 3.72
C ALA A 21 12.70 20.40 2.36
N GLN A 22 13.38 19.82 1.37
CA GLN A 22 12.89 19.69 0.01
C GLN A 22 11.76 18.65 0.02
N GLN A 23 10.63 19.05 0.60
CA GLN A 23 9.39 18.31 0.63
C GLN A 23 8.81 18.33 -0.79
N GLN A 24 8.28 17.20 -1.29
CA GLN A 24 7.51 17.24 -2.54
C GLN A 24 6.39 18.29 -2.39
N ASP A 25 6.24 19.22 -3.35
CA ASP A 25 5.19 20.26 -3.28
C ASP A 25 3.82 19.61 -3.51
N GLY A 26 3.21 19.12 -2.41
CA GLY A 26 1.81 18.76 -2.32
C GLY A 26 0.87 19.91 -2.68
N SER A 27 -0.42 19.61 -2.75
CA SER A 27 -1.42 20.60 -3.09
C SER A 27 -1.47 21.71 -2.04
N VAL A 28 -1.63 22.97 -2.47
CA VAL A 28 -1.86 24.09 -1.54
C VAL A 28 -3.08 23.87 -0.64
N PHE A 29 -4.03 23.04 -1.08
CA PHE A 29 -5.23 22.67 -0.34
C PHE A 29 -4.94 21.85 0.93
N GLU A 30 -3.75 21.26 1.07
CA GLU A 30 -3.33 20.50 2.25
C GLU A 30 -2.88 21.40 3.41
N ARG A 31 -2.54 22.66 3.11
CA ARG A 31 -2.00 23.61 4.10
C ARG A 31 -3.00 23.85 5.24
N ARG A 32 -2.50 23.87 6.48
CA ARG A 32 -3.31 24.10 7.69
C ARG A 32 -3.69 25.58 7.84
N VAL A 33 -4.95 25.83 8.19
CA VAL A 33 -5.52 27.16 8.42
C VAL A 33 -6.25 27.14 9.78
N SER A 34 -6.09 28.23 10.53
CA SER A 34 -6.87 28.51 11.73
C SER A 34 -7.60 29.85 11.55
N ILE A 35 -8.93 29.82 11.49
CA ILE A 35 -9.76 31.00 11.27
C ILE A 35 -10.95 30.99 12.23
N ASN A 36 -11.25 32.17 12.78
CA ASN A 36 -12.47 32.42 13.53
C ASN A 36 -13.06 33.73 13.02
N ALA A 37 -14.08 33.62 12.18
CA ALA A 37 -14.76 34.74 11.60
C ALA A 37 -16.25 34.65 11.94
N GLU A 38 -16.81 35.70 12.53
CA GLU A 38 -18.23 35.80 12.84
C GLU A 38 -18.86 36.92 12.00
N LYS A 39 -19.80 36.55 11.11
CA LYS A 39 -20.50 37.48 10.20
C LYS A 39 -19.58 38.44 9.44
N GLN A 40 -18.42 37.96 8.99
CA GLN A 40 -17.46 38.76 8.22
C GLN A 40 -17.69 38.60 6.71
N PRO A 41 -17.42 39.65 5.89
CA PRO A 41 -17.46 39.53 4.44
C PRO A 41 -16.53 38.43 3.92
N LEU A 42 -16.95 37.71 2.88
CA LEU A 42 -16.16 36.66 2.22
C LEU A 42 -14.79 37.17 1.79
N SER A 43 -14.68 38.40 1.27
CA SER A 43 -13.40 39.01 0.92
C SER A 43 -12.43 39.03 2.09
N ASN A 44 -12.88 39.45 3.28
CA ASN A 44 -12.04 39.55 4.47
C ASN A 44 -11.63 38.17 5.00
N ILE A 45 -12.48 37.16 4.83
CA ILE A 45 -12.19 35.77 5.17
C ILE A 45 -11.11 35.23 4.23
N LEU A 46 -11.27 35.41 2.91
CA LEU A 46 -10.29 34.99 1.91
C LEU A 46 -8.94 35.71 2.08
N ASP A 47 -8.93 37.00 2.44
CA ASP A 47 -7.70 37.74 2.73
C ASP A 47 -6.96 37.15 3.95
N GLN A 48 -7.69 36.85 5.03
CA GLN A 48 -7.10 36.21 6.22
C GLN A 48 -6.46 34.86 5.87
N ILE A 49 -7.15 34.04 5.07
CA ILE A 49 -6.64 32.76 4.60
C ILE A 49 -5.41 32.97 3.72
N SER A 50 -5.50 33.91 2.76
CA SER A 50 -4.42 34.25 1.83
C SER A 50 -3.12 34.58 2.56
N TRP A 51 -3.18 35.37 3.63
CA TRP A 51 -2.03 35.71 4.46
C TRP A 51 -1.42 34.52 5.20
N GLN A 52 -2.26 33.63 5.75
CA GLN A 52 -1.79 32.47 6.53
C GLN A 52 -1.07 31.45 5.66
N VAL A 53 -1.67 31.07 4.54
CA VAL A 53 -1.19 29.97 3.69
C VAL A 53 -0.49 30.42 2.42
N ARG A 54 -0.32 31.74 2.22
CA ARG A 54 0.39 32.34 1.08
C ARG A 54 -0.18 31.91 -0.27
N VAL A 55 -1.50 32.00 -0.41
CA VAL A 55 -2.23 31.71 -1.66
C VAL A 55 -3.06 32.93 -2.09
N TYR A 56 -3.24 33.13 -3.38
CA TYR A 56 -4.13 34.17 -3.91
C TYR A 56 -5.46 33.56 -4.36
N PHE A 57 -6.56 34.26 -4.16
CA PHE A 57 -7.88 33.84 -4.62
C PHE A 57 -8.30 34.62 -5.86
N SER A 58 -8.96 33.94 -6.79
CA SER A 58 -9.55 34.59 -7.96
C SER A 58 -10.90 33.98 -8.29
N TYR A 59 -11.87 34.84 -8.60
CA TYR A 59 -13.25 34.46 -8.87
C TYR A 59 -13.95 35.54 -9.69
N ASP A 60 -15.01 35.15 -10.39
CA ASP A 60 -15.88 36.09 -11.09
C ASP A 60 -16.84 36.77 -10.08
N ALA A 61 -16.66 38.08 -9.88
CA ALA A 61 -17.48 38.87 -8.97
C ALA A 61 -18.95 38.99 -9.39
N THR A 62 -19.30 38.64 -10.63
CA THR A 62 -20.71 38.53 -11.08
C THR A 62 -21.37 37.23 -10.59
N GLN A 63 -20.56 36.20 -10.28
CA GLN A 63 -21.02 34.88 -9.86
C GLN A 63 -20.89 34.65 -8.36
N ILE A 64 -19.91 35.31 -7.71
CA ILE A 64 -19.62 35.18 -6.27
C ILE A 64 -19.70 36.55 -5.60
N ASN A 65 -20.62 36.70 -4.64
CA ASN A 65 -20.77 37.94 -3.89
C ASN A 65 -19.75 38.03 -2.73
N ALA A 66 -18.65 38.74 -2.96
CA ALA A 66 -17.59 38.94 -1.98
C ALA A 66 -18.03 39.67 -0.69
N SER A 67 -19.13 40.42 -0.73
CA SER A 67 -19.69 41.13 0.44
C SER A 67 -20.62 40.27 1.28
N GLN A 68 -21.01 39.09 0.79
CA GLN A 68 -21.81 38.13 1.55
C GLN A 68 -21.05 37.75 2.83
N LYS A 69 -21.78 37.74 3.95
CA LYS A 69 -21.21 37.50 5.27
C LYS A 69 -21.29 36.03 5.64
N TYR A 70 -20.20 35.48 6.15
CA TYR A 70 -20.10 34.11 6.62
C TYR A 70 -19.67 34.08 8.08
N THR A 71 -20.04 33.00 8.77
CA THR A 71 -19.49 32.63 10.07
C THR A 71 -18.79 31.29 9.89
N ILE A 72 -17.50 31.23 10.21
CA ILE A 72 -16.68 30.03 10.09
C ILE A 72 -15.71 29.94 11.27
N GLN A 73 -15.56 28.72 11.80
CA GLN A 73 -14.62 28.42 12.87
C GLN A 73 -13.87 27.14 12.53
N ALA A 74 -12.57 27.29 12.28
CA ALA A 74 -11.68 26.18 11.98
C ALA A 74 -10.36 26.38 12.73
N ILE A 75 -9.82 25.30 13.28
CA ILE A 75 -8.54 25.29 13.99
C ILE A 75 -7.74 24.13 13.41
N GLU A 76 -6.56 24.43 12.87
CA GLU A 76 -5.64 23.44 12.27
C GLU A 76 -6.35 22.53 11.25
N LYS A 77 -7.25 23.09 10.44
CA LYS A 77 -7.93 22.37 9.37
C LYS A 77 -7.24 22.63 8.03
N SER A 78 -7.29 21.64 7.15
CA SER A 78 -6.80 21.80 5.77
C SER A 78 -7.55 22.92 5.07
N LEU A 79 -6.84 23.63 4.21
CA LEU A 79 -7.41 24.68 3.37
C LEU A 79 -8.56 24.13 2.53
N TYR A 80 -8.47 22.88 2.06
CA TYR A 80 -9.56 22.20 1.37
C TYR A 80 -10.86 22.22 2.21
N SER A 81 -10.81 21.68 3.43
CA SER A 81 -11.99 21.59 4.31
C SER A 81 -12.61 22.97 4.57
N VAL A 82 -11.78 23.97 4.89
CA VAL A 82 -12.23 25.36 5.13
C VAL A 82 -12.90 25.95 3.88
N LEU A 83 -12.31 25.77 2.70
CA LEU A 83 -12.89 26.27 1.46
C LEU A 83 -14.16 25.52 1.06
N THR A 84 -14.27 24.22 1.32
CA THR A 84 -15.51 23.47 1.05
C THR A 84 -16.67 23.82 1.98
N GLU A 85 -16.39 24.37 3.17
CA GLU A 85 -17.41 24.95 4.05
C GLU A 85 -17.93 26.30 3.50
N LEU A 86 -17.04 27.10 2.89
CA LEU A 86 -17.38 28.38 2.27
C LEU A 86 -18.02 28.24 0.88
N PHE A 87 -17.60 27.24 0.12
CA PHE A 87 -18.00 26.98 -1.26
C PHE A 87 -18.48 25.53 -1.39
N ASN A 88 -19.79 25.35 -1.50
CA ASN A 88 -20.39 24.03 -1.68
C ASN A 88 -19.77 23.31 -2.90
N PRO A 89 -19.14 22.14 -2.74
CA PRO A 89 -18.48 21.43 -3.84
C PRO A 89 -19.41 20.97 -4.97
N GLN A 90 -20.73 20.98 -4.75
CA GLN A 90 -21.72 20.73 -5.81
C GLN A 90 -21.95 21.95 -6.70
N GLU A 91 -21.73 23.15 -6.17
CA GLU A 91 -21.99 24.43 -6.85
C GLU A 91 -20.73 25.10 -7.37
N PHE A 92 -19.58 24.81 -6.75
CA PHE A 92 -18.30 25.45 -7.06
C PHE A 92 -17.20 24.43 -7.26
N ILE A 93 -16.27 24.75 -8.17
CA ILE A 93 -15.05 23.99 -8.43
C ILE A 93 -13.87 24.87 -8.02
N LEU A 94 -12.91 24.27 -7.30
CA LEU A 94 -11.69 24.93 -6.86
C LEU A 94 -10.53 24.42 -7.72
N HIS A 95 -9.93 25.31 -8.51
CA HIS A 95 -8.76 24.98 -9.34
C HIS A 95 -7.50 25.54 -8.70
N GLU A 96 -6.49 24.68 -8.51
CA GLU A 96 -5.16 25.08 -8.07
C GLU A 96 -4.27 25.39 -9.28
N LEU A 97 -3.61 26.54 -9.24
CA LEU A 97 -2.56 26.95 -10.16
C LEU A 97 -1.42 27.57 -9.37
N GLU A 98 -0.34 26.82 -9.16
CA GLU A 98 0.81 27.23 -8.34
C GLU A 98 0.38 27.70 -6.93
N ASN A 99 0.47 29.00 -6.63
CA ASN A 99 0.01 29.60 -5.36
C ASN A 99 -1.29 30.40 -5.54
N GLN A 100 -2.10 30.08 -6.53
CA GLN A 100 -3.39 30.70 -6.81
C GLN A 100 -4.51 29.65 -6.78
N ILE A 101 -5.64 30.00 -6.19
CA ILE A 101 -6.87 29.21 -6.17
C ILE A 101 -7.93 29.99 -6.97
N ILE A 102 -8.36 29.40 -8.09
CA ILE A 102 -9.44 29.93 -8.92
C ILE A 102 -10.74 29.22 -8.54
N ILE A 103 -11.75 30.01 -8.20
CA ILE A 103 -13.07 29.52 -7.79
C ILE A 103 -14.05 29.77 -8.93
N THR A 104 -14.59 28.71 -9.49
CA THR A 104 -15.54 28.76 -10.61
C THR A 104 -16.87 28.13 -10.20
N LYS A 105 -17.97 28.57 -10.81
CA LYS A 105 -19.28 27.95 -10.61
C LYS A 105 -19.38 26.71 -11.49
N ASN A 106 -19.89 25.61 -10.95
CA ASN A 106 -20.10 24.36 -11.68
C ASN A 106 -21.31 24.51 -12.62
N ASN A 107 -21.07 24.92 -13.86
CA ASN A 107 -22.12 25.22 -14.85
C ASN A 107 -22.49 24.04 -15.77
N SER A 108 -22.10 22.80 -15.44
CA SER A 108 -22.33 21.65 -16.34
C SER A 108 -23.76 21.09 -16.22
N PRO A 109 -24.54 21.04 -17.32
CA PRO A 109 -25.59 20.02 -17.48
C PRO A 109 -24.91 18.64 -17.51
N LYS A 110 -25.51 17.62 -16.89
CA LYS A 110 -24.93 16.27 -16.72
C LYS A 110 -24.60 15.49 -18.02
N ASP A 111 -24.78 16.07 -19.20
CA ASP A 111 -24.49 15.44 -20.49
C ASP A 111 -23.62 16.34 -21.36
N SER A 112 -22.30 16.32 -21.16
CA SER A 112 -21.31 16.76 -22.16
C SER A 112 -19.95 16.16 -21.81
N VAL A 113 -19.69 14.96 -22.33
CA VAL A 113 -18.33 14.42 -22.47
C VAL A 113 -17.66 15.24 -23.57
N LEU A 114 -17.09 16.37 -23.19
CA LEU A 114 -16.14 17.09 -24.04
C LEU A 114 -14.75 16.80 -23.50
N SER A 115 -14.00 16.01 -24.28
CA SER A 115 -12.57 15.84 -24.16
C SER A 115 -11.89 17.22 -24.16
N VAL A 116 -11.50 17.69 -22.98
CA VAL A 116 -10.69 18.88 -22.84
C VAL A 116 -9.26 18.51 -23.22
N VAL A 117 -8.75 19.27 -24.18
CA VAL A 117 -7.37 19.30 -24.63
C VAL A 117 -6.42 19.33 -23.43
N ASN A 118 -5.44 18.42 -23.42
CA ASN A 118 -4.33 18.42 -22.47
C ASN A 118 -3.51 19.71 -22.62
N ASP A 119 -3.91 20.77 -21.91
CA ASP A 119 -2.98 21.85 -21.60
C ASP A 119 -2.01 21.37 -20.52
N SER A 120 -0.76 21.76 -20.69
CA SER A 120 0.44 21.23 -20.03
C SER A 120 0.58 21.63 -18.56
N ILE A 121 -0.52 21.70 -17.82
CA ILE A 121 -0.51 22.03 -16.39
C ILE A 121 -0.29 20.73 -15.60
N PRO A 122 0.81 20.60 -14.84
CA PRO A 122 1.04 19.42 -14.03
C PRO A 122 -0.03 19.31 -12.95
N VAL A 123 -0.74 18.19 -12.90
CA VAL A 123 -1.74 17.91 -11.86
C VAL A 123 -1.04 17.84 -10.50
N LYS A 124 -1.53 18.64 -9.54
CA LYS A 124 -1.12 18.57 -8.13
C LYS A 124 -1.94 17.50 -7.42
N TYR A 125 -1.26 16.57 -6.75
CA TYR A 125 -1.88 15.49 -6.00
C TYR A 125 -2.02 15.87 -4.53
N PHE A 126 -2.98 15.25 -3.84
CA PHE A 126 -3.10 15.29 -2.39
C PHE A 126 -2.24 14.19 -1.76
N PHE A 127 -1.59 14.47 -0.63
CA PHE A 127 -0.83 13.49 0.14
C PHE A 127 -1.51 13.20 1.48
N LEU A 128 -2.33 12.16 1.51
CA LEU A 128 -3.06 11.78 2.71
C LEU A 128 -2.18 10.90 3.58
N THR A 129 -1.91 11.34 4.81
CA THR A 129 -1.06 10.62 5.77
C THR A 129 -1.84 10.31 7.04
N GLY A 130 -1.37 9.31 7.76
CA GLY A 130 -1.90 9.01 9.09
C GLY A 130 -1.35 7.73 9.65
N ARG A 131 -1.77 7.42 10.88
CA ARG A 131 -1.43 6.21 11.61
C ARG A 131 -2.69 5.44 11.97
N VAL A 132 -2.70 4.14 11.69
CA VAL A 132 -3.80 3.24 12.02
C VAL A 132 -3.47 2.45 13.27
N LEU A 133 -4.30 2.58 14.30
CA LEU A 133 -4.15 1.90 15.58
C LEU A 133 -5.38 1.05 15.88
N GLU A 134 -5.18 -0.02 16.66
CA GLU A 134 -6.28 -0.79 17.22
C GLU A 134 -6.91 -0.03 18.39
N GLN A 135 -8.24 0.16 18.36
CA GLN A 135 -8.95 1.04 19.30
C GLN A 135 -8.78 0.68 20.79
N LYS A 136 -8.68 -0.60 21.15
CA LYS A 136 -8.65 -1.07 22.55
C LYS A 136 -7.26 -1.08 23.17
N LYS A 137 -6.24 -1.45 22.40
CA LYS A 137 -4.87 -1.61 22.88
C LYS A 137 -3.93 -0.51 22.38
N GLU A 138 -4.39 0.32 21.46
CA GLU A 138 -3.60 1.38 20.80
C GLU A 138 -2.33 0.85 20.13
N VAL A 139 -2.37 -0.42 19.70
CA VAL A 139 -1.27 -1.06 18.99
C VAL A 139 -1.38 -0.76 17.49
N PRO A 140 -0.28 -0.46 16.79
CA PRO A 140 -0.27 -0.32 15.35
C PRO A 140 -0.94 -1.47 14.60
N VAL A 141 -1.79 -1.14 13.63
CA VAL A 141 -2.33 -2.12 12.69
C VAL A 141 -1.47 -2.10 11.44
N ALA A 142 -0.51 -3.01 11.39
CA ALA A 142 0.36 -3.19 10.25
C ALA A 142 -0.38 -3.74 9.03
N TYR A 143 0.03 -3.32 7.84
CA TYR A 143 -0.45 -3.83 6.56
C TYR A 143 -1.96 -3.72 6.33
N ALA A 144 -2.63 -2.79 7.01
CA ALA A 144 -4.02 -2.43 6.74
C ALA A 144 -4.13 -1.77 5.36
N SER A 145 -5.19 -2.08 4.61
CA SER A 145 -5.48 -1.46 3.31
C SER A 145 -5.99 -0.04 3.53
N VAL A 146 -5.48 0.91 2.74
CA VAL A 146 -5.97 2.29 2.66
C VAL A 146 -6.19 2.62 1.19
N SER A 147 -7.43 2.65 0.73
CA SER A 147 -7.74 2.77 -0.71
C SER A 147 -8.99 3.57 -0.98
N VAL A 148 -9.11 4.06 -2.21
CA VAL A 148 -10.38 4.61 -2.71
C VAL A 148 -11.37 3.45 -2.88
N LEU A 149 -12.58 3.62 -2.35
CA LEU A 149 -13.60 2.59 -2.37
C LEU A 149 -13.97 2.22 -3.82
N ASN A 150 -13.89 0.93 -4.15
CA ASN A 150 -14.17 0.37 -5.47
C ASN A 150 -13.23 0.83 -6.60
N GLU A 151 -12.08 1.41 -6.27
CA GLU A 151 -11.07 1.87 -7.24
C GLU A 151 -9.74 1.15 -7.01
N PRO A 152 -8.88 1.01 -8.04
CA PRO A 152 -7.60 0.32 -7.92
C PRO A 152 -6.52 1.23 -7.27
N VAL A 153 -6.88 2.42 -6.79
CA VAL A 153 -5.98 3.39 -6.18
C VAL A 153 -5.91 3.18 -4.68
N GLY A 154 -4.71 2.91 -4.16
CA GLY A 154 -4.51 2.70 -2.72
C GLY A 154 -3.07 2.45 -2.31
N THR A 155 -2.88 2.34 -1.00
CA THR A 155 -1.66 1.97 -0.31
C THR A 155 -1.98 1.01 0.85
N ILE A 156 -0.95 0.62 1.61
CA ILE A 156 -1.09 -0.11 2.87
C ILE A 156 -0.29 0.58 3.98
N THR A 157 -0.68 0.34 5.23
CA THR A 157 0.12 0.77 6.38
C THR A 157 1.42 -0.04 6.49
N ASN A 158 2.46 0.58 7.02
CA ASN A 158 3.72 -0.09 7.33
C ASN A 158 3.66 -0.84 8.67
N ALA A 159 4.80 -1.36 9.15
CA ALA A 159 4.88 -2.08 10.42
C ALA A 159 4.46 -1.23 11.65
N ASP A 160 4.62 0.10 11.56
CA ASP A 160 4.25 1.06 12.62
C ASP A 160 2.82 1.59 12.47
N GLY A 161 2.05 1.06 11.50
CA GLY A 161 0.69 1.51 11.22
C GLY A 161 0.62 2.82 10.43
N ASP A 162 1.74 3.41 10.03
CA ASP A 162 1.78 4.64 9.25
C ASP A 162 1.49 4.38 7.76
N PHE A 163 0.76 5.27 7.10
CA PHE A 163 0.53 5.26 5.65
C PHE A 163 0.79 6.62 4.99
N LEU A 164 0.94 6.58 3.66
CA LEU A 164 0.97 7.73 2.76
C LEU A 164 0.21 7.34 1.49
N LEU A 165 -0.94 7.96 1.24
CA LEU A 165 -1.72 7.80 0.03
C LEU A 165 -1.63 9.07 -0.81
N LYS A 166 -0.94 8.98 -1.94
CA LYS A 166 -0.97 9.96 -3.00
C LYS A 166 -2.26 9.81 -3.79
N LEU A 167 -3.06 10.87 -3.83
CA LEU A 167 -4.42 10.86 -4.36
C LEU A 167 -4.61 11.93 -5.45
N HIS A 168 -5.12 11.50 -6.60
CA HIS A 168 -5.48 12.43 -7.68
C HIS A 168 -6.67 13.32 -7.24
N PRO A 169 -6.71 14.61 -7.61
CA PRO A 169 -7.80 15.52 -7.22
C PRO A 169 -9.20 15.01 -7.52
N ASP A 170 -9.38 14.25 -8.60
CA ASP A 170 -10.68 13.66 -8.95
C ASP A 170 -11.27 12.77 -7.85
N TYR A 171 -10.42 12.16 -7.01
CA TYR A 171 -10.84 11.26 -5.93
C TYR A 171 -10.99 11.96 -4.57
N ILE A 172 -10.72 13.27 -4.45
CA ILE A 172 -10.68 13.93 -3.13
C ILE A 172 -12.05 13.99 -2.41
N GLN A 173 -13.14 13.93 -3.19
CA GLN A 173 -14.50 13.86 -2.66
C GLN A 173 -14.99 12.41 -2.49
N ASP A 174 -14.27 11.43 -3.06
CA ASP A 174 -14.66 10.03 -3.00
C ASP A 174 -14.43 9.44 -1.63
N THR A 175 -15.03 8.27 -1.39
CA THR A 175 -14.89 7.57 -0.11
C THR A 175 -13.58 6.80 -0.09
N LEU A 176 -12.73 7.07 0.91
CA LEU A 176 -11.64 6.19 1.28
C LEU A 176 -12.11 5.13 2.28
N VAL A 177 -11.52 3.96 2.14
CA VAL A 177 -11.70 2.83 3.06
C VAL A 177 -10.37 2.48 3.72
N ILE A 178 -10.38 2.41 5.05
CA ILE A 178 -9.35 1.71 5.82
C ILE A 178 -9.91 0.37 6.26
N SER A 179 -9.25 -0.73 5.90
CA SER A 179 -9.70 -2.07 6.27
C SER A 179 -8.54 -2.98 6.68
N SER A 180 -8.83 -3.88 7.62
CA SER A 180 -7.94 -4.94 8.06
C SER A 180 -8.76 -6.13 8.54
N MET A 181 -8.18 -7.32 8.42
CA MET A 181 -8.80 -8.59 8.76
C MET A 181 -9.20 -8.63 10.25
N GLY A 182 -10.46 -8.93 10.56
CA GLY A 182 -10.96 -8.97 11.95
C GLY A 182 -11.36 -7.60 12.53
N TYR A 183 -11.32 -6.52 11.75
CA TYR A 183 -11.67 -5.17 12.17
C TYR A 183 -12.88 -4.61 11.41
N LYS A 184 -13.53 -3.61 11.99
CA LYS A 184 -14.56 -2.82 11.34
C LYS A 184 -13.89 -1.80 10.43
N GLN A 185 -14.33 -1.72 9.18
CA GLN A 185 -13.81 -0.75 8.23
C GLN A 185 -14.16 0.68 8.63
N ILE A 186 -13.25 1.61 8.35
CA ILE A 186 -13.50 3.05 8.38
C ILE A 186 -13.82 3.48 6.95
N LEU A 187 -14.94 4.19 6.79
CA LEU A 187 -15.37 4.76 5.51
C LEU A 187 -15.56 6.26 5.73
N LYS A 188 -14.76 7.09 5.05
CA LYS A 188 -14.86 8.55 5.13
C LYS A 188 -14.50 9.17 3.77
N PRO A 189 -15.07 10.33 3.41
CA PRO A 189 -14.59 11.09 2.26
C PRO A 189 -13.09 11.40 2.38
N ALA A 190 -12.37 11.37 1.26
CA ALA A 190 -10.91 11.47 1.25
C ALA A 190 -10.40 12.78 1.87
N TYR A 191 -11.08 13.90 1.62
CA TYR A 191 -10.70 15.19 2.22
C TYR A 191 -10.70 15.19 3.76
N GLN A 192 -11.47 14.33 4.43
CA GLN A 192 -11.45 14.26 5.89
C GLN A 192 -10.14 13.69 6.43
N PHE A 193 -9.42 12.91 5.62
CA PHE A 193 -8.09 12.41 5.98
C PHE A 193 -7.04 13.50 5.95
N LEU A 194 -7.29 14.62 5.27
CA LEU A 194 -6.44 15.79 5.38
C LEU A 194 -6.46 16.37 6.79
N ASP A 195 -7.46 16.08 7.62
CA ASP A 195 -7.67 16.68 8.95
C ASP A 195 -7.47 15.71 10.12
N GLU A 196 -7.09 14.46 9.84
CA GLU A 196 -6.96 13.41 10.85
C GLU A 196 -5.61 12.72 10.73
N ASP A 197 -4.86 12.67 11.84
CA ASP A 197 -3.56 12.00 11.88
C ASP A 197 -3.66 10.55 12.38
N ILE A 198 -4.72 10.21 13.12
CA ILE A 198 -4.90 8.91 13.79
C ILE A 198 -6.26 8.32 13.44
N PHE A 199 -6.24 7.05 13.01
CA PHE A 199 -7.42 6.28 12.64
C PHE A 199 -7.51 5.04 13.53
N LEU A 200 -8.61 4.90 14.27
CA LEU A 200 -8.80 3.80 15.23
C LEU A 200 -9.69 2.70 14.64
N LEU A 201 -9.13 1.51 14.43
CA LEU A 201 -9.87 0.34 13.98
C LEU A 201 -10.47 -0.42 15.17
N GLU A 202 -11.79 -0.62 15.13
CA GLU A 202 -12.51 -1.37 16.16
C GLU A 202 -12.44 -2.88 15.86
N PRO A 203 -11.95 -3.73 16.78
CA PRO A 203 -11.96 -5.18 16.56
C PRO A 203 -13.39 -5.71 16.53
N VAL A 204 -13.69 -6.54 15.53
CA VAL A 204 -14.97 -7.22 15.42
C VAL A 204 -14.82 -8.60 16.05
N SER A 205 -15.27 -8.74 17.29
CA SER A 205 -15.41 -10.06 17.90
C SER A 205 -16.70 -10.71 17.40
N ILE A 206 -16.60 -11.73 16.56
CA ILE A 206 -17.74 -12.63 16.34
C ILE A 206 -17.82 -13.50 17.59
N ARG A 207 -18.80 -13.25 18.47
CA ARG A 207 -19.17 -14.24 19.49
C ARG A 207 -19.77 -15.41 18.73
N ILE A 208 -18.95 -16.42 18.50
CA ILE A 208 -19.41 -17.73 18.06
C ILE A 208 -20.31 -18.22 19.21
N ARG A 209 -21.63 -18.05 19.09
CA ARG A 209 -22.55 -18.94 19.82
C ARG A 209 -22.15 -20.32 19.33
N GLU A 210 -21.43 -21.07 20.16
CA GLU A 210 -20.93 -22.43 19.92
C GLU A 210 -21.51 -22.97 18.63
N VAL A 211 -20.82 -22.67 17.52
CA VAL A 211 -21.31 -23.08 16.23
C VAL A 211 -21.10 -24.56 16.29
N LYS A 212 -22.19 -25.33 16.43
CA LYS A 212 -22.24 -26.68 15.86
C LYS A 212 -21.61 -26.53 14.49
N VAL A 213 -20.34 -26.95 14.39
CA VAL A 213 -19.41 -26.76 13.28
C VAL A 213 -20.23 -26.65 11.99
N VAL A 214 -20.19 -25.49 11.32
CA VAL A 214 -20.93 -25.32 10.06
C VAL A 214 -20.56 -26.53 9.21
N SER A 215 -21.55 -27.28 8.77
CA SER A 215 -21.47 -28.55 8.05
C SER A 215 -20.84 -28.43 6.65
N THR A 216 -19.90 -27.50 6.48
CA THR A 216 -19.12 -27.32 5.27
C THR A 216 -17.87 -28.16 5.42
N ASP A 217 -17.88 -29.28 4.72
CA ASP A 217 -16.70 -30.11 4.51
C ASP A 217 -15.58 -29.28 3.87
N PRO A 218 -14.35 -29.25 4.43
CA PRO A 218 -13.20 -28.61 3.82
C PRO A 218 -12.99 -28.97 2.34
N GLU A 219 -13.23 -30.23 1.96
CA GLU A 219 -13.13 -30.65 0.56
C GLU A 219 -14.15 -29.93 -0.32
N LYS A 220 -15.40 -29.84 0.16
CA LYS A 220 -16.44 -29.08 -0.53
C LYS A 220 -16.10 -27.59 -0.61
N LEU A 221 -15.42 -27.03 0.39
CA LEU A 221 -14.98 -25.63 0.33
C LEU A 221 -13.93 -25.44 -0.78
N LEU A 222 -12.96 -26.35 -0.91
CA LEU A 222 -11.96 -26.33 -1.97
C LEU A 222 -12.59 -26.49 -3.35
N ASP A 223 -13.54 -27.41 -3.52
CA ASP A 223 -14.31 -27.56 -4.77
C ASP A 223 -15.01 -26.25 -5.16
N ASN A 224 -15.68 -25.60 -4.19
CA ASN A 224 -16.33 -24.33 -4.44
C ASN A 224 -15.34 -23.21 -4.81
N ILE A 225 -14.11 -23.21 -4.28
CA ILE A 225 -13.08 -22.25 -4.71
C ILE A 225 -12.80 -22.47 -6.20
N SER A 226 -12.44 -23.69 -6.60
CA SER A 226 -12.14 -24.06 -8.00
C SER A 226 -13.27 -23.70 -8.96
N GLU A 227 -14.50 -24.13 -8.64
CA GLU A 227 -15.69 -23.91 -9.47
C GLU A 227 -16.07 -22.42 -9.63
N ASN A 228 -15.63 -21.56 -8.71
CA ASN A 228 -15.95 -20.13 -8.74
C ASN A 228 -14.77 -19.26 -9.17
N ILE A 229 -13.62 -19.81 -9.58
CA ILE A 229 -12.48 -19.02 -10.08
C ILE A 229 -12.91 -18.12 -11.25
N GLU A 230 -13.62 -18.65 -12.24
CA GLU A 230 -14.05 -17.87 -13.40
C GLU A 230 -15.02 -16.73 -13.04
N LYS A 231 -15.85 -16.94 -12.02
CA LYS A 231 -16.76 -15.90 -11.50
C LYS A 231 -16.01 -14.84 -10.70
N ASN A 232 -15.03 -15.23 -9.90
CA ASN A 232 -14.35 -14.35 -8.96
C ASN A 232 -13.18 -13.59 -9.57
N TYR A 233 -12.47 -14.16 -10.55
CA TYR A 233 -11.24 -13.59 -11.11
C TYR A 233 -11.40 -13.25 -12.60
N SER A 234 -10.49 -12.43 -13.14
CA SER A 234 -10.60 -11.96 -14.52
C SER A 234 -10.15 -13.00 -15.54
N ALA A 235 -10.94 -13.19 -16.59
CA ALA A 235 -10.59 -13.96 -17.78
C ALA A 235 -9.82 -13.12 -18.83
N TYR A 236 -9.53 -11.85 -18.54
CA TYR A 236 -8.89 -10.92 -19.46
C TYR A 236 -7.54 -10.45 -18.90
N PRO A 237 -6.55 -10.20 -19.77
CA PRO A 237 -5.28 -9.64 -19.34
C PRO A 237 -5.45 -8.24 -18.76
N LYS A 238 -4.63 -7.93 -17.75
CA LYS A 238 -4.58 -6.62 -17.11
C LYS A 238 -3.14 -6.12 -17.06
N LEU A 239 -2.96 -4.82 -17.19
CA LEU A 239 -1.70 -4.17 -16.86
C LEU A 239 -1.84 -3.58 -15.46
N MET A 240 -0.95 -3.99 -14.57
CA MET A 240 -0.89 -3.48 -13.20
C MET A 240 0.39 -2.65 -13.03
N SER A 241 0.29 -1.50 -12.38
CA SER A 241 1.45 -0.79 -11.86
C SER A 241 1.63 -1.17 -10.39
N ALA A 242 2.88 -1.38 -9.97
CA ALA A 242 3.17 -1.83 -8.62
C ALA A 242 4.45 -1.22 -8.06
N PHE A 243 4.40 -0.91 -6.77
CA PHE A 243 5.56 -0.66 -5.93
C PHE A 243 6.15 -2.00 -5.48
N TYR A 244 7.47 -2.13 -5.56
CA TYR A 244 8.21 -3.28 -5.06
C TYR A 244 9.36 -2.81 -4.16
N ARG A 245 9.52 -3.44 -3.00
CA ARG A 245 10.64 -3.20 -2.10
C ARG A 245 11.28 -4.51 -1.68
N GLU A 246 12.60 -4.56 -1.68
CA GLU A 246 13.38 -5.66 -1.14
C GLU A 246 14.38 -5.12 -0.11
N THR A 247 14.32 -5.66 1.11
CA THR A 247 15.27 -5.35 2.18
C THR A 247 16.00 -6.60 2.62
N VAL A 248 17.27 -6.44 2.97
CA VAL A 248 18.08 -7.51 3.53
C VAL A 248 18.75 -6.99 4.80
N LYS A 249 18.52 -7.66 5.91
CA LYS A 249 19.21 -7.44 7.18
C LYS A 249 20.21 -8.54 7.45
N GLN A 250 21.32 -8.20 8.11
CA GLN A 250 22.23 -9.14 8.74
C GLN A 250 22.32 -8.82 10.22
N ASP A 251 21.97 -9.78 11.08
CA ASP A 251 21.95 -9.60 12.54
C ASP A 251 21.26 -8.28 12.93
N ASP A 252 20.08 -8.05 12.34
CA ASP A 252 19.20 -6.87 12.46
C ASP A 252 19.66 -5.56 11.79
N GLY A 253 20.92 -5.46 11.34
CA GLY A 253 21.39 -4.30 10.58
C GLY A 253 21.03 -4.38 9.09
N TYR A 254 20.47 -3.32 8.50
CA TYR A 254 20.20 -3.27 7.05
C TYR A 254 21.51 -3.31 6.25
N ILE A 255 21.61 -4.29 5.34
CA ILE A 255 22.73 -4.47 4.41
C ILE A 255 22.31 -4.40 2.92
N ASN A 256 21.01 -4.32 2.64
CA ASN A 256 20.50 -3.87 1.36
C ASN A 256 19.07 -3.32 1.51
N VAL A 257 18.77 -2.24 0.80
CA VAL A 257 17.41 -1.76 0.55
C VAL A 257 17.33 -1.32 -0.90
N SER A 258 16.42 -1.94 -1.63
CA SER A 258 16.18 -1.68 -3.04
C SER A 258 14.67 -1.50 -3.25
N GLU A 259 14.29 -0.53 -4.05
CA GLU A 259 12.89 -0.19 -4.33
C GLU A 259 12.69 -0.02 -5.84
N ALA A 260 11.51 -0.39 -6.35
CA ALA A 260 11.17 -0.27 -7.75
C ALA A 260 9.71 0.10 -7.96
N VAL A 261 9.48 0.76 -9.08
CA VAL A 261 8.19 0.77 -9.75
C VAL A 261 8.28 -0.23 -10.89
N MET A 262 7.34 -1.17 -10.93
CA MET A 262 7.26 -2.20 -11.94
C MET A 262 5.88 -2.25 -12.56
N GLU A 263 5.82 -2.79 -13.77
CA GLU A 263 4.58 -3.19 -14.40
C GLU A 263 4.47 -4.70 -14.45
N ILE A 264 3.27 -5.20 -14.12
CA ILE A 264 2.91 -6.60 -14.26
C ILE A 264 1.87 -6.70 -15.36
N LEU A 265 2.23 -7.37 -16.45
CA LEU A 265 1.24 -7.85 -17.41
C LEU A 265 0.64 -9.13 -16.85
N LYS A 266 -0.48 -8.97 -16.16
CA LYS A 266 -1.24 -10.06 -15.53
C LYS A 266 -1.94 -10.87 -16.61
N ALA A 267 -1.59 -12.16 -16.70
CA ALA A 267 -2.31 -13.07 -17.57
C ALA A 267 -3.70 -13.39 -16.99
N PRO A 268 -4.69 -13.77 -17.83
CA PRO A 268 -5.98 -14.27 -17.35
C PRO A 268 -5.82 -15.34 -16.26
N TYR A 269 -6.75 -15.42 -15.32
CA TYR A 269 -6.75 -16.50 -14.31
C TYR A 269 -7.35 -17.80 -14.85
N VAL A 270 -8.12 -17.71 -15.93
CA VAL A 270 -8.93 -18.81 -16.47
C VAL A 270 -8.41 -19.20 -17.85
N ASN A 271 -8.46 -20.49 -18.18
CA ASN A 271 -8.21 -21.03 -19.52
C ASN A 271 -6.87 -20.59 -20.14
N THR A 272 -5.81 -20.46 -19.34
CA THR A 272 -4.51 -20.03 -19.86
C THR A 272 -3.33 -20.67 -19.13
N TYR A 273 -2.35 -21.12 -19.92
CA TYR A 273 -1.03 -21.52 -19.44
C TYR A 273 -0.02 -20.36 -19.41
N ARG A 274 -0.50 -19.13 -19.67
CA ARG A 274 0.37 -17.95 -19.70
C ARG A 274 0.72 -17.52 -18.28
N ALA A 275 2.01 -17.40 -18.04
CA ALA A 275 2.55 -16.76 -16.86
C ALA A 275 2.43 -15.23 -16.94
N ASP A 276 2.43 -14.59 -15.78
CA ASP A 276 2.57 -13.14 -15.68
C ASP A 276 3.94 -12.71 -16.22
N LEU A 277 3.99 -11.53 -16.84
CA LEU A 277 5.23 -10.91 -17.27
C LEU A 277 5.47 -9.65 -16.45
N VAL A 278 6.73 -9.36 -16.16
CA VAL A 278 7.11 -8.22 -15.33
C VAL A 278 8.14 -7.39 -16.08
N ARG A 279 8.07 -6.06 -15.99
CA ARG A 279 9.16 -5.16 -16.37
C ARG A 279 9.40 -4.12 -15.27
N LEU A 280 10.65 -3.66 -15.14
CA LEU A 280 10.95 -2.49 -14.31
C LEU A 280 10.65 -1.22 -15.10
N VAL A 281 9.98 -0.27 -14.45
CA VAL A 281 9.81 1.10 -14.97
C VAL A 281 10.92 1.97 -14.44
N LYS A 282 11.16 1.92 -13.12
CA LYS A 282 12.28 2.59 -12.44
C LYS A 282 12.71 1.73 -11.24
N ALA A 283 13.97 1.82 -10.84
CA ALA A 283 14.49 1.20 -9.61
C ALA A 283 15.53 2.09 -8.94
N ARG A 284 15.65 2.00 -7.60
CA ARG A 284 16.68 2.67 -6.80
C ARG A 284 17.23 1.74 -5.73
N GLN A 285 18.48 1.94 -5.37
CA GLN A 285 19.15 1.26 -4.26
C GLN A 285 19.68 2.29 -3.28
N SER A 286 19.57 2.02 -1.99
CA SER A 286 20.15 2.91 -0.99
C SER A 286 21.68 2.97 -1.13
N PRO A 287 22.28 4.18 -1.23
CA PRO A 287 23.72 4.34 -1.33
C PRO A 287 24.45 4.15 0.01
N ASP A 288 23.74 4.31 1.12
CA ASP A 288 24.32 4.32 2.47
C ASP A 288 24.57 2.90 3.00
N VAL A 289 24.03 1.90 2.29
CA VAL A 289 24.17 0.51 2.67
C VAL A 289 25.32 -0.10 1.89
N GLN A 290 26.45 -0.33 2.57
CA GLN A 290 27.63 -0.94 1.97
C GLN A 290 27.24 -2.31 1.37
N PRO A 291 27.32 -2.50 0.03
CA PRO A 291 27.04 -3.79 -0.55
C PRO A 291 27.98 -4.81 0.07
N PHE A 292 27.39 -5.87 0.62
CA PHE A 292 28.10 -6.95 1.29
C PHE A 292 29.21 -7.47 0.38
N LYS A 293 30.47 -7.16 0.71
CA LYS A 293 31.61 -7.50 -0.15
C LYS A 293 31.75 -9.02 -0.25
N TRP A 294 31.38 -9.52 -1.43
CA TRP A 294 31.53 -10.87 -1.97
C TRP A 294 30.87 -12.02 -1.22
N ILE A 295 29.55 -12.07 -1.34
CA ILE A 295 28.87 -13.35 -1.38
C ILE A 295 27.92 -13.37 -2.59
N ASN A 296 28.24 -14.19 -3.60
CA ASN A 296 27.34 -14.58 -4.69
C ASN A 296 26.22 -15.50 -4.16
N PHE A 297 25.56 -15.10 -3.06
CA PHE A 297 24.43 -15.82 -2.50
C PHE A 297 23.17 -15.33 -3.20
N LYS A 298 22.74 -16.11 -4.19
CA LYS A 298 21.54 -15.81 -4.96
C LYS A 298 20.37 -16.50 -4.28
N LEU A 299 19.58 -15.72 -3.56
CA LEU A 299 18.29 -16.17 -3.06
C LEU A 299 17.29 -16.23 -4.22
N GLN A 300 16.43 -17.24 -4.19
CA GLN A 300 15.25 -17.22 -5.04
C GLN A 300 14.30 -16.15 -4.47
N GLY A 301 14.23 -15.03 -5.17
CA GLY A 301 13.55 -13.80 -4.79
C GLY A 301 13.54 -12.81 -5.96
N GLY A 302 13.13 -11.56 -5.72
CA GLY A 302 13.09 -10.50 -6.71
C GLY A 302 11.71 -10.22 -7.34
N PRO A 303 11.59 -9.11 -8.10
CA PRO A 303 10.35 -8.56 -8.63
C PRO A 303 9.50 -9.54 -9.46
N PHE A 304 10.12 -10.47 -10.18
CA PHE A 304 9.38 -11.50 -10.91
C PHE A 304 8.83 -12.59 -9.98
N THR A 305 9.61 -13.05 -9.00
CA THR A 305 9.20 -14.20 -8.17
C THR A 305 8.07 -13.88 -7.20
N ILE A 306 7.97 -12.62 -6.74
CA ILE A 306 6.90 -12.23 -5.82
C ILE A 306 5.52 -12.31 -6.47
N THR A 307 5.41 -12.19 -7.80
CA THR A 307 4.14 -12.36 -8.51
C THR A 307 3.68 -13.82 -8.54
N GLN A 308 4.61 -14.78 -8.36
CA GLN A 308 4.31 -16.20 -8.27
C GLN A 308 3.69 -16.59 -6.92
N LEU A 309 3.61 -15.67 -5.96
CA LEU A 309 2.89 -15.89 -4.71
C LEU A 309 1.37 -15.80 -4.87
N ASP A 310 0.87 -15.33 -6.02
CA ASP A 310 -0.56 -15.34 -6.28
C ASP A 310 -1.10 -16.77 -6.41
N VAL A 311 -1.55 -17.32 -5.29
CA VAL A 311 -1.92 -18.72 -5.10
C VAL A 311 -3.06 -19.18 -6.02
N ILE A 312 -3.90 -18.25 -6.48
CA ILE A 312 -4.98 -18.51 -7.42
C ILE A 312 -4.46 -18.53 -8.85
N LYS A 313 -3.55 -17.61 -9.18
CA LYS A 313 -2.94 -17.56 -10.52
C LYS A 313 -2.01 -18.75 -10.76
N THR A 314 -1.25 -19.15 -9.74
CA THR A 314 -0.32 -20.28 -9.83
C THR A 314 -0.97 -21.63 -9.52
N VAL A 315 -2.19 -21.62 -8.98
CA VAL A 315 -2.91 -22.80 -8.51
C VAL A 315 -2.02 -23.60 -7.58
N GLU A 316 -1.70 -23.00 -6.42
CA GLU A 316 -0.75 -23.60 -5.48
C GLU A 316 -1.18 -24.99 -5.02
N SER A 317 -0.20 -25.81 -4.62
CA SER A 317 -0.42 -27.24 -4.34
C SER A 317 -1.46 -27.56 -3.24
N PHE A 318 -1.78 -26.60 -2.37
CA PHE A 318 -2.84 -26.73 -1.36
C PHE A 318 -4.23 -26.30 -1.88
N ILE A 319 -4.35 -25.90 -3.14
CA ILE A 319 -5.60 -25.59 -3.86
C ILE A 319 -5.78 -26.56 -5.03
N ASP A 320 -4.71 -26.85 -5.75
CA ASP A 320 -4.68 -27.73 -6.92
C ASP A 320 -5.32 -29.10 -6.65
N GLU A 321 -6.31 -29.47 -7.45
CA GLU A 321 -7.05 -30.73 -7.35
C GLU A 321 -6.13 -31.96 -7.44
N GLU A 322 -5.05 -31.88 -8.21
CA GLU A 322 -4.11 -33.00 -8.37
C GLU A 322 -3.23 -33.22 -7.14
N THR A 323 -3.04 -32.20 -6.28
CA THR A 323 -2.08 -32.25 -5.18
C THR A 323 -2.67 -31.96 -3.79
N ARG A 324 -3.88 -31.39 -3.71
CA ARG A 324 -4.54 -31.04 -2.43
C ARG A 324 -4.75 -32.23 -1.50
N HIS A 325 -4.88 -33.45 -2.04
CA HIS A 325 -5.00 -34.68 -1.25
C HIS A 325 -3.75 -35.02 -0.41
N PHE A 326 -2.62 -34.34 -0.63
CA PHE A 326 -1.43 -34.43 0.23
C PHE A 326 -1.49 -33.54 1.47
N TYR A 327 -2.61 -32.86 1.71
CA TYR A 327 -2.82 -31.95 2.83
C TYR A 327 -3.97 -32.40 3.73
N ASP A 328 -3.82 -32.16 5.04
CA ASP A 328 -4.92 -32.17 6.00
C ASP A 328 -5.50 -30.75 6.08
N TYR A 329 -6.83 -30.63 5.95
CA TYR A 329 -7.55 -29.36 6.02
C TYR A 329 -8.47 -29.26 7.23
N GLN A 330 -8.58 -28.07 7.80
CA GLN A 330 -9.53 -27.78 8.88
C GLN A 330 -10.05 -26.35 8.78
N ILE A 331 -11.38 -26.19 8.75
CA ILE A 331 -11.98 -24.86 8.96
C ILE A 331 -11.86 -24.54 10.45
N SER A 332 -10.92 -23.68 10.80
CA SER A 332 -10.55 -23.36 12.19
C SER A 332 -11.40 -22.24 12.77
N ASN A 333 -11.85 -21.31 11.94
CA ASN A 333 -12.58 -20.13 12.38
C ASN A 333 -13.47 -19.52 11.29
N VAL A 334 -14.36 -18.61 11.70
CA VAL A 334 -15.03 -17.67 10.81
C VAL A 334 -14.79 -16.28 11.37
N ILE A 335 -14.24 -15.40 10.54
CA ILE A 335 -13.96 -14.02 10.91
C ILE A 335 -14.70 -13.05 10.00
N ARG A 336 -14.57 -11.75 10.28
CA ARG A 336 -15.14 -10.70 9.44
C ARG A 336 -14.05 -9.94 8.70
N TYR A 337 -14.28 -9.71 7.40
CA TYR A 337 -13.46 -8.89 6.52
C TYR A 337 -14.37 -8.10 5.58
N ASN A 338 -14.16 -6.79 5.48
CA ASN A 338 -15.00 -5.88 4.68
C ASN A 338 -16.50 -6.10 4.93
N ASN A 339 -16.87 -6.32 6.20
CA ASN A 339 -18.24 -6.60 6.66
C ASN A 339 -18.83 -7.96 6.23
N HIS A 340 -18.08 -8.82 5.54
CA HIS A 340 -18.50 -10.15 5.13
C HIS A 340 -17.86 -11.25 5.99
N PRO A 341 -18.56 -12.38 6.22
CA PRO A 341 -17.96 -13.55 6.87
C PRO A 341 -16.95 -14.24 5.93
N VAL A 342 -15.80 -14.58 6.50
CA VAL A 342 -14.69 -15.26 5.81
C VAL A 342 -14.32 -16.49 6.62
N PHE A 343 -14.29 -17.66 5.96
CA PHE A 343 -13.77 -18.89 6.54
C PHE A 343 -12.25 -18.82 6.64
N VAL A 344 -11.71 -19.29 7.75
CA VAL A 344 -10.26 -19.54 7.90
C VAL A 344 -10.06 -21.05 7.77
N LEU A 345 -9.39 -21.45 6.69
CA LEU A 345 -9.09 -22.83 6.33
C LEU A 345 -7.60 -23.09 6.57
N ASP A 346 -7.30 -23.81 7.64
CA ASP A 346 -5.94 -24.24 7.95
C ASP A 346 -5.58 -25.43 7.07
N PHE A 347 -4.33 -25.49 6.61
CA PHE A 347 -3.81 -26.61 5.85
C PHE A 347 -2.37 -26.98 6.26
N LYS A 348 -2.07 -28.28 6.20
CA LYS A 348 -0.72 -28.80 6.47
C LYS A 348 -0.46 -30.11 5.71
N PRO A 349 0.78 -30.43 5.32
CA PRO A 349 1.06 -31.69 4.62
C PRO A 349 0.80 -32.90 5.52
N VAL A 350 0.15 -33.92 4.95
CA VAL A 350 -0.12 -35.20 5.60
C VAL A 350 1.18 -35.84 6.06
N SER A 351 1.20 -36.29 7.32
CA SER A 351 2.38 -36.90 7.91
C SER A 351 2.71 -38.27 7.28
N GLY A 352 4.00 -38.56 7.13
CA GLY A 352 4.48 -39.85 6.60
C GLY A 352 4.61 -39.89 5.07
N THR A 353 4.19 -38.83 4.37
CA THR A 353 4.46 -38.67 2.93
C THR A 353 5.85 -38.05 2.70
N ASN A 354 6.44 -38.29 1.52
CA ASN A 354 7.66 -37.58 1.09
C ASN A 354 7.34 -36.19 0.47
N PHE A 355 6.08 -35.75 0.61
CA PHE A 355 5.63 -34.46 0.12
C PHE A 355 6.02 -33.39 1.14
N HIS A 356 6.60 -32.29 0.64
CA HIS A 356 7.13 -31.20 1.44
C HIS A 356 6.47 -29.89 1.04
N GLY A 357 5.14 -29.86 1.16
CA GLY A 357 4.31 -28.70 0.88
C GLY A 357 4.38 -27.62 1.96
N TYR A 358 3.58 -26.58 1.76
CA TYR A 358 3.47 -25.46 2.70
C TYR A 358 2.57 -25.80 3.90
N VAL A 359 2.71 -25.06 4.99
CA VAL A 359 1.72 -25.02 6.07
C VAL A 359 1.16 -23.61 6.13
N GLY A 360 -0.13 -23.45 6.41
CA GLY A 360 -0.72 -22.12 6.38
C GLY A 360 -2.23 -22.09 6.56
N GLU A 361 -2.77 -20.93 6.18
CA GLU A 361 -4.17 -20.56 6.29
C GLU A 361 -4.64 -19.92 4.97
N LEU A 362 -5.81 -20.34 4.50
CA LEU A 362 -6.56 -19.70 3.43
C LEU A 362 -7.80 -19.01 3.98
N TYR A 363 -8.03 -17.79 3.53
CA TYR A 363 -9.15 -16.98 3.96
C TYR A 363 -10.13 -16.88 2.80
N VAL A 364 -11.30 -17.50 2.96
CA VAL A 364 -12.25 -17.75 1.87
C VAL A 364 -13.57 -17.02 2.15
N HIS A 365 -13.96 -16.12 1.26
CA HIS A 365 -15.23 -15.40 1.35
C HIS A 365 -16.40 -16.40 1.35
N ARG A 366 -17.24 -16.38 2.39
CA ARG A 366 -18.22 -17.44 2.64
C ARG A 366 -19.29 -17.61 1.55
N GLU A 367 -19.65 -16.54 0.86
CA GLU A 367 -20.76 -16.54 -0.11
C GLU A 367 -20.30 -16.72 -1.56
N THR A 368 -19.12 -16.21 -1.90
CA THR A 368 -18.58 -16.21 -3.27
C THR A 368 -17.49 -17.25 -3.46
N PHE A 369 -16.95 -17.78 -2.37
CA PHE A 369 -15.79 -18.68 -2.34
C PHE A 369 -14.52 -18.08 -2.94
N ALA A 370 -14.45 -16.74 -3.03
CA ALA A 370 -13.22 -16.05 -3.41
C ALA A 370 -12.18 -16.17 -2.28
N VAL A 371 -10.92 -16.40 -2.64
CA VAL A 371 -9.80 -16.31 -1.70
C VAL A 371 -9.46 -14.84 -1.55
N VAL A 372 -9.52 -14.35 -0.31
CA VAL A 372 -9.28 -12.93 0.02
C VAL A 372 -7.91 -12.70 0.62
N HIS A 373 -7.36 -13.73 1.28
CA HIS A 373 -6.02 -13.71 1.87
C HIS A 373 -5.44 -15.14 1.93
N ALA A 374 -4.13 -15.25 1.83
CA ALA A 374 -3.40 -16.48 2.08
C ALA A 374 -2.13 -16.17 2.89
N ARG A 375 -1.90 -16.94 3.97
CA ARG A 375 -0.66 -16.90 4.75
C ARG A 375 -0.08 -18.29 4.81
N PHE A 376 1.14 -18.48 4.36
CA PHE A 376 1.73 -19.81 4.28
C PHE A 376 3.25 -19.78 4.35
N GLY A 377 3.83 -20.90 4.78
CA GLY A 377 5.26 -21.00 5.01
C GLY A 377 5.70 -22.44 5.09
N LEU A 378 6.91 -22.66 5.61
CA LEU A 378 7.48 -23.99 5.73
C LEU A 378 7.59 -24.44 7.18
N ASP A 379 7.13 -25.67 7.44
CA ASP A 379 7.38 -26.34 8.72
C ASP A 379 8.86 -26.76 8.85
N ARG A 380 9.23 -27.34 10.00
CA ARG A 380 10.60 -27.81 10.24
C ARG A 380 11.08 -28.83 9.21
N ARG A 381 10.20 -29.64 8.61
CA ARG A 381 10.56 -30.66 7.61
C ARG A 381 10.77 -30.00 6.25
N GLY A 382 9.87 -29.11 5.85
CA GLY A 382 9.97 -28.31 4.62
C GLY A 382 11.26 -27.48 4.60
N LEU A 383 11.60 -26.79 5.69
CA LEU A 383 12.83 -26.00 5.79
C LEU A 383 14.11 -26.83 5.57
N ARG A 384 14.15 -28.10 6.01
CA ARG A 384 15.32 -28.97 5.78
C ARG A 384 15.54 -29.27 4.29
N LYS A 385 14.48 -29.25 3.48
CA LYS A 385 14.50 -29.57 2.05
C LYS A 385 14.55 -28.32 1.16
N ALA A 386 14.10 -27.19 1.68
CA ALA A 386 14.04 -25.92 0.95
C ALA A 386 15.41 -25.30 0.62
N THR A 387 16.52 -25.84 1.15
CA THR A 387 17.87 -25.32 0.86
C THR A 387 18.16 -25.32 -0.65
N SER A 388 17.86 -26.41 -1.37
CA SER A 388 18.12 -26.50 -2.82
C SER A 388 17.14 -25.69 -3.67
N ILE A 389 16.00 -25.29 -3.09
CA ILE A 389 14.96 -24.50 -3.77
C ILE A 389 15.25 -23.01 -3.60
N LEU A 390 15.45 -22.57 -2.36
CA LEU A 390 15.57 -21.14 -2.03
C LEU A 390 16.97 -20.56 -2.27
N ILE A 391 18.00 -21.41 -2.33
CA ILE A 391 19.39 -20.98 -2.53
C ILE A 391 19.85 -21.44 -3.91
N LYS A 392 19.81 -20.54 -4.89
CA LYS A 392 20.24 -20.82 -6.27
C LYS A 392 21.74 -20.99 -6.38
N ARG A 393 22.49 -20.17 -5.65
CA ARG A 393 23.97 -20.18 -5.68
C ARG A 393 24.51 -19.80 -4.32
N LYS A 394 25.60 -20.46 -3.92
CA LYS A 394 26.40 -20.09 -2.74
C LYS A 394 27.89 -20.29 -3.03
N PRO A 395 28.79 -19.51 -2.43
CA PRO A 395 30.23 -19.73 -2.57
C PRO A 395 30.69 -21.08 -1.98
N ILE A 396 31.84 -21.56 -2.46
CA ILE A 396 32.50 -22.75 -1.92
C ILE A 396 32.87 -22.50 -0.45
N GLY A 397 32.65 -23.48 0.42
CA GLY A 397 32.93 -23.37 1.85
C GLY A 397 31.86 -22.65 2.68
N VAL A 398 30.90 -21.98 2.04
CA VAL A 398 29.76 -21.34 2.71
C VAL A 398 28.67 -22.38 2.98
N LYS A 399 28.22 -22.45 4.24
CA LYS A 399 27.03 -23.19 4.66
C LYS A 399 25.88 -22.20 4.81
N ALA A 400 24.76 -22.48 4.17
CA ALA A 400 23.56 -21.68 4.27
C ALA A 400 22.35 -22.60 4.40
N ARG A 401 21.42 -22.24 5.27
CA ARG A 401 20.18 -22.97 5.49
C ARG A 401 19.05 -21.99 5.80
N PRO A 402 17.85 -22.16 5.22
CA PRO A 402 16.70 -21.38 5.65
C PRO A 402 16.36 -21.74 7.11
N SER A 403 16.08 -20.74 7.94
CA SER A 403 15.59 -20.86 9.30
C SER A 403 14.12 -20.47 9.44
N PHE A 404 13.59 -19.66 8.51
CA PHE A 404 12.21 -19.18 8.49
C PHE A 404 11.79 -18.84 7.07
N VAL A 405 10.55 -19.14 6.70
CA VAL A 405 9.92 -18.78 5.43
C VAL A 405 8.45 -18.56 5.69
N GLU A 406 7.97 -17.38 5.33
CA GLU A 406 6.56 -16.99 5.39
C GLU A 406 6.22 -16.09 4.21
N TYR A 407 5.05 -16.34 3.64
CA TYR A 407 4.46 -15.61 2.55
C TYR A 407 3.07 -15.15 2.97
N GLU A 408 2.72 -13.93 2.62
CA GLU A 408 1.39 -13.35 2.82
C GLU A 408 0.92 -12.73 1.50
N VAL A 409 -0.33 -12.98 1.16
CA VAL A 409 -0.91 -12.57 -0.12
C VAL A 409 -2.31 -12.06 0.12
N ASN A 410 -2.61 -10.85 -0.36
CA ASN A 410 -3.90 -10.22 -0.20
C ASN A 410 -4.54 -9.95 -1.54
N TYR A 411 -5.86 -10.14 -1.61
CA TYR A 411 -6.67 -9.84 -2.78
C TYR A 411 -7.63 -8.69 -2.46
N ARG A 412 -7.92 -7.88 -3.47
CA ARG A 412 -8.91 -6.80 -3.40
C ARG A 412 -9.91 -6.91 -4.54
N GLN A 413 -11.13 -6.47 -4.28
CA GLN A 413 -12.18 -6.45 -5.30
C GLN A 413 -12.14 -5.13 -6.08
N TYR A 414 -12.20 -5.22 -7.40
CA TYR A 414 -12.34 -4.09 -8.32
C TYR A 414 -13.22 -4.51 -9.50
N GLN A 415 -14.26 -3.71 -9.79
CA GLN A 415 -15.27 -4.01 -10.83
C GLN A 415 -15.85 -5.43 -10.71
N GLY A 416 -16.18 -5.83 -9.48
CA GLY A 416 -16.79 -7.14 -9.18
C GLY A 416 -15.83 -8.34 -9.21
N LYS A 417 -14.57 -8.15 -9.61
CA LYS A 417 -13.55 -9.22 -9.67
C LYS A 417 -12.49 -9.02 -8.59
N TRP A 418 -11.94 -10.11 -8.07
CA TRP A 418 -10.80 -10.13 -7.16
C TRP A 418 -9.49 -10.12 -7.94
N HIS A 419 -8.52 -9.36 -7.43
CA HIS A 419 -7.19 -9.22 -8.02
C HIS A 419 -6.14 -9.19 -6.93
N LEU A 420 -4.92 -9.64 -7.24
CA LEU A 420 -3.75 -9.46 -6.40
C LEU A 420 -3.63 -7.98 -5.98
N SER A 421 -3.62 -7.74 -4.67
CA SER A 421 -3.49 -6.39 -4.09
C SER A 421 -2.08 -6.13 -3.60
N ASN A 422 -1.56 -7.06 -2.81
CA ASN A 422 -0.21 -6.99 -2.28
C ASN A 422 0.29 -8.41 -1.94
N ALA A 423 1.60 -8.56 -1.89
CA ALA A 423 2.24 -9.79 -1.47
C ALA A 423 3.51 -9.47 -0.68
N ARG A 424 3.83 -10.33 0.28
CA ARG A 424 5.01 -10.20 1.12
C ARG A 424 5.70 -11.55 1.25
N ALA A 425 7.01 -11.56 1.09
CA ALA A 425 7.87 -12.71 1.34
C ALA A 425 8.86 -12.37 2.44
N SER A 426 8.88 -13.14 3.53
CA SER A 426 9.78 -12.98 4.67
C SER A 426 10.58 -14.26 4.87
N THR A 427 11.88 -14.20 4.64
CA THR A 427 12.75 -15.37 4.67
C THR A 427 14.00 -15.11 5.50
N LYS A 428 14.34 -16.04 6.38
CA LYS A 428 15.58 -15.98 7.18
C LYS A 428 16.52 -17.11 6.82
N PHE A 429 17.81 -16.80 6.73
CA PHE A 429 18.87 -17.74 6.41
C PHE A 429 19.97 -17.67 7.43
N LYS A 430 20.36 -18.81 7.98
CA LYS A 430 21.56 -18.92 8.80
C LYS A 430 22.75 -19.22 7.91
N ILE A 431 23.66 -18.26 7.80
CA ILE A 431 24.84 -18.34 6.94
C ILE A 431 26.08 -18.47 7.83
N ARG A 432 26.92 -19.46 7.50
CA ARG A 432 28.22 -19.68 8.14
C ARG A 432 29.31 -19.80 7.10
N SER A 433 30.30 -18.92 7.19
CA SER A 433 31.55 -18.99 6.43
C SER A 433 32.73 -18.89 7.38
N ARG A 434 33.57 -19.93 7.43
CA ARG A 434 34.82 -19.87 8.23
C ARG A 434 35.85 -18.94 7.60
N LYS A 435 35.91 -18.91 6.27
CA LYS A 435 36.86 -18.08 5.51
C LYS A 435 36.60 -16.59 5.77
N ASP A 436 35.31 -16.22 5.80
CA ASP A 436 34.89 -14.82 5.88
C ASP A 436 34.50 -14.42 7.32
N ASN A 437 34.72 -15.31 8.30
CA ASN A 437 34.32 -15.14 9.70
C ASN A 437 32.83 -14.78 9.90
N ILE A 438 31.96 -15.35 9.07
CA ILE A 438 30.52 -15.12 9.11
C ILE A 438 29.85 -16.24 9.92
N ASN A 439 29.02 -15.85 10.88
CA ASN A 439 28.07 -16.72 11.56
C ASN A 439 26.85 -15.86 11.94
N SER A 440 26.05 -15.53 10.94
CA SER A 440 25.00 -14.51 11.03
C SER A 440 23.67 -15.04 10.53
N GLU A 441 22.59 -14.42 10.97
CA GLU A 441 21.27 -14.59 10.39
C GLU A 441 20.98 -13.44 9.42
N PHE A 442 20.61 -13.82 8.20
CA PHE A 442 20.21 -12.89 7.16
C PHE A 442 18.69 -12.94 7.03
N HIS A 443 18.04 -11.79 7.06
CA HIS A 443 16.58 -11.68 6.90
C HIS A 443 16.29 -10.90 5.63
N SER A 444 15.74 -11.57 4.62
CA SER A 444 15.27 -10.96 3.38
C SER A 444 13.77 -10.78 3.43
N VAL A 445 13.30 -9.55 3.19
CA VAL A 445 11.89 -9.21 3.06
C VAL A 445 11.64 -8.57 1.70
N SER A 446 10.77 -9.17 0.90
CA SER A 446 10.26 -8.59 -0.34
C SER A 446 8.79 -8.22 -0.18
N GLU A 447 8.40 -7.04 -0.64
CA GLU A 447 7.05 -6.49 -0.57
C GLU A 447 6.62 -6.01 -1.95
N LEU A 448 5.40 -6.36 -2.35
CA LEU A 448 4.73 -5.92 -3.57
C LEU A 448 3.43 -5.24 -3.19
N LEU A 449 3.17 -4.05 -3.74
CA LEU A 449 1.90 -3.34 -3.62
C LEU A 449 1.42 -2.96 -5.03
N VAL A 450 0.27 -3.47 -5.44
CA VAL A 450 -0.38 -3.07 -6.70
C VAL A 450 -1.09 -1.74 -6.48
N THR A 451 -0.68 -0.71 -7.20
CA THR A 451 -1.11 0.68 -7.00
C THR A 451 -2.11 1.15 -8.04
N ASP A 452 -2.17 0.46 -9.19
CA ASP A 452 -3.11 0.72 -10.28
C ASP A 452 -3.35 -0.56 -11.10
N LEU A 453 -4.50 -0.64 -11.77
CA LEU A 453 -4.91 -1.76 -12.61
C LEU A 453 -5.82 -1.30 -13.74
N GLN A 454 -5.42 -1.60 -14.97
CA GLN A 454 -6.16 -1.25 -16.18
C GLN A 454 -6.31 -2.45 -17.14
N PRO A 455 -7.43 -2.55 -17.89
CA PRO A 455 -7.53 -3.45 -19.03
C PRO A 455 -6.40 -3.22 -20.03
N THR A 456 -5.97 -4.27 -20.72
CA THR A 456 -4.94 -4.13 -21.76
C THR A 456 -5.09 -5.18 -22.84
N GLU A 457 -4.70 -4.83 -24.07
CA GLU A 457 -4.55 -5.78 -25.18
C GLU A 457 -3.09 -6.26 -25.34
N LEU A 458 -2.19 -5.78 -24.47
CA LEU A 458 -0.78 -6.14 -24.52
C LEU A 458 -0.61 -7.64 -24.25
N LYS A 459 0.15 -8.31 -25.11
CA LYS A 459 0.43 -9.76 -24.97
C LYS A 459 1.83 -10.04 -24.42
N ARG A 460 2.77 -9.12 -24.55
CA ARG A 460 4.16 -9.29 -24.13
C ARG A 460 4.84 -7.94 -23.98
N PHE A 461 5.84 -7.88 -23.11
CA PHE A 461 6.84 -6.82 -23.17
C PHE A 461 7.94 -7.16 -24.19
N PRO A 462 8.69 -6.16 -24.67
CA PRO A 462 9.94 -6.40 -25.39
C PRO A 462 10.87 -7.32 -24.58
N ARG A 463 11.56 -8.25 -25.25
CA ARG A 463 12.39 -9.26 -24.58
C ARG A 463 13.48 -8.68 -23.67
N LYS A 464 13.99 -7.49 -23.98
CA LYS A 464 15.02 -6.80 -23.18
C LYS A 464 14.47 -6.13 -21.93
N GLU A 465 13.17 -5.89 -21.87
CA GLU A 465 12.49 -5.25 -20.74
C GLU A 465 11.83 -6.26 -19.80
N SER A 466 11.51 -7.45 -20.30
CA SER A 466 10.85 -8.50 -19.52
C SER A 466 11.83 -9.17 -18.55
N LEU A 467 11.47 -9.12 -17.27
CA LEU A 467 12.14 -9.87 -16.22
C LEU A 467 11.75 -11.34 -16.24
N THR A 468 12.62 -12.15 -15.64
CA THR A 468 12.51 -13.58 -15.46
C THR A 468 12.89 -13.96 -14.04
N GLN A 469 12.64 -15.22 -13.66
CA GLN A 469 13.10 -15.76 -12.39
C GLN A 469 14.63 -15.70 -12.22
N ARG A 470 15.42 -15.53 -13.29
CA ARG A 470 16.89 -15.51 -13.20
C ARG A 470 17.46 -14.15 -12.82
N ASP A 471 16.67 -13.10 -12.98
CA ASP A 471 17.11 -11.73 -12.76
C ASP A 471 17.14 -11.42 -11.26
N VAL A 472 18.27 -10.92 -10.79
CA VAL A 472 18.51 -10.57 -9.38
C VAL A 472 18.35 -9.07 -9.26
N PHE A 473 17.44 -8.61 -8.40
CA PHE A 473 17.02 -7.21 -8.37
C PHE A 473 18.17 -6.23 -8.19
N VAL A 474 19.04 -6.50 -7.22
CA VAL A 474 20.20 -5.64 -6.93
C VAL A 474 21.19 -5.53 -8.10
N GLU A 475 21.22 -6.52 -9.01
CA GLU A 475 22.12 -6.51 -10.16
C GLU A 475 21.57 -5.67 -11.33
N MET A 476 20.33 -5.17 -11.24
CA MET A 476 19.65 -4.43 -12.31
C MET A 476 19.64 -2.90 -12.13
N ILE A 477 20.13 -2.39 -10.99
CA ILE A 477 20.06 -0.97 -10.64
C ILE A 477 21.38 -0.32 -11.04
N ASN A 478 21.36 0.53 -12.07
CA ASN A 478 22.57 1.19 -12.58
C ASN A 478 22.68 2.67 -12.18
N ASP A 479 21.56 3.36 -11.90
CA ASP A 479 21.55 4.80 -11.59
C ASP A 479 20.57 5.13 -10.45
N TYR A 480 20.95 6.07 -9.57
CA TYR A 480 20.10 6.61 -8.50
C TYR A 480 19.35 7.86 -9.02
N ASP A 481 18.02 7.81 -9.05
CA ASP A 481 17.14 8.93 -9.41
C ASP A 481 16.51 9.53 -8.13
N PRO A 482 16.86 10.76 -7.71
CA PRO A 482 16.31 11.40 -6.51
C PRO A 482 14.84 11.84 -6.65
N GLY A 483 14.29 11.95 -7.87
CA GLY A 483 12.87 12.25 -8.13
C GLY A 483 11.99 11.00 -8.24
N PHE A 484 12.40 9.89 -7.61
CA PHE A 484 11.93 8.54 -7.93
C PHE A 484 10.40 8.36 -7.85
N TRP A 485 9.77 8.94 -6.83
CA TRP A 485 8.39 8.65 -6.45
C TRP A 485 7.34 9.54 -7.07
N GLU A 486 7.73 10.49 -7.92
CA GLU A 486 6.91 11.65 -8.26
C GLU A 486 5.52 11.31 -8.84
N ASN A 487 5.17 10.05 -9.14
CA ASN A 487 3.84 9.64 -9.61
C ASN A 487 3.26 8.32 -9.03
N TYR A 488 3.81 7.73 -7.96
CA TYR A 488 3.37 6.40 -7.50
C TYR A 488 3.05 6.33 -6.01
N ASN A 489 2.02 5.55 -5.67
CA ASN A 489 1.75 5.14 -4.29
C ASN A 489 2.81 4.15 -3.81
N ILE A 490 3.22 4.26 -2.54
CA ILE A 490 4.27 3.43 -1.96
C ILE A 490 3.88 2.94 -0.58
N ILE A 491 4.56 1.89 -0.13
CA ILE A 491 4.53 1.50 1.29
C ILE A 491 5.52 2.41 2.03
N LYS A 492 4.99 3.27 2.90
CA LYS A 492 5.82 4.19 3.71
C LYS A 492 6.90 3.40 4.47
N PRO A 493 8.17 3.81 4.46
CA PRO A 493 9.20 3.19 5.30
C PRO A 493 8.81 3.22 6.79
N ASP A 494 9.03 2.11 7.50
CA ASP A 494 8.90 2.08 8.97
C ASP A 494 10.03 2.85 9.66
N GLU A 495 9.89 3.12 10.95
CA GLU A 495 10.84 3.86 11.76
C GLU A 495 12.23 3.21 11.76
N ASP A 496 12.30 1.88 11.81
CA ASP A 496 13.56 1.14 11.79
C ASP A 496 14.31 1.33 10.46
N LEU A 497 13.61 1.19 9.33
CA LEU A 497 14.14 1.44 7.99
C LEU A 497 14.54 2.90 7.80
N ARG A 498 13.74 3.83 8.33
CA ARG A 498 14.04 5.27 8.28
C ARG A 498 15.35 5.58 9.03
N ASN A 499 15.48 5.08 10.25
CA ASN A 499 16.67 5.32 11.06
C ASN A 499 17.93 4.72 10.44
N ALA A 500 17.80 3.59 9.75
CA ALA A 500 18.92 2.95 9.06
C ALA A 500 19.38 3.67 7.79
N ILE A 501 18.48 4.41 7.12
CA ILE A 501 18.77 5.03 5.82
C ILE A 501 18.20 6.45 5.72
N PRO A 502 18.87 7.44 6.33
CA PRO A 502 18.38 8.82 6.36
C PRO A 502 18.20 9.47 4.98
N LYS A 503 19.00 9.10 3.97
CA LYS A 503 18.90 9.69 2.62
C LYS A 503 17.70 9.21 1.80
N LEU A 504 17.14 8.02 2.08
CA LEU A 504 15.90 7.58 1.42
C LEU A 504 14.70 8.49 1.80
N ILE A 505 14.83 9.28 2.86
CA ILE A 505 13.75 10.02 3.55
C ILE A 505 13.64 11.47 3.10
N SER A 506 14.74 12.11 2.71
CA SER A 506 14.70 13.51 2.25
C SER A 506 13.84 13.71 0.98
N GLU A 507 13.36 12.63 0.37
CA GLU A 507 12.58 12.60 -0.87
C GLU A 507 11.17 11.98 -0.71
N THR A 508 10.81 11.49 0.49
CA THR A 508 9.50 10.82 0.76
C THR A 508 8.61 11.51 1.80
N ASN A 509 9.16 12.47 2.55
CA ASN A 509 8.37 13.42 3.33
C ASN A 509 7.97 14.59 2.46
#